data_AF-A0A3Q3VKG4-F1
#
_entry.id   AF-A0A3Q3VKG4-F1
#
_cell.length_a   1.000
_cell.length_b   1.000
_cell.length_c   1.000
_cell.angle_alpha   90.00
_cell.angle_beta   90.00
_cell.angle_gamma   90.00
#
_symmetry.space_group_name_H-M   'P 1'
#
loop_
_entity.id
_entity.type
_entity.pdbx_description
1 polymer ?
#
loop_
_entity_poly.entity_id
_entity_poly.type
_entity_poly.pdbx_seq_one_letter_code
_entity_poly.pdbx_strand_id
1 'polypeptide(L)'
;MDGEKEENEAKNETEEEVAADLSNQEDISLITVHGHEGVRAEMVASDHDEDIVTGTKEAATSEPEGLAVDITDQPVSHKEGGVLEINSNRDNETPGLNVRTPEGEEDISASQEEQNKAEAEEPTAASVDEEDITHEEYVRLFKQLSEEKDKASQHNSQLHTKLATFFSKKAPDDGHLEKEQPVWEQRQEYDKNIQILSELKQQFSAESGKAQKRAEELGLICQEKLDKVENEWRALVVLKREVAVSVLSRRLGKNTAQAKVESILAAEEHRQGELKNLRLKNIKLKMKVQKLEAALREEEQARQDPLEVQFEQLHVERLEMKKQAVKQSEESKKLQIKMRSSCREELAEVETTVARKRDLLSRTKQARSSLQRDNHRLSEQRGLLGNRPLLQDFEDTVDASEYLEEQLENLKATEAEIVSRCGKWQKKPETTE
;
A
#
# COMPACT_ATOMS: atom_id res chain seq x y z
N MET A 1 -76.23 49.15 -36.76
CA MET A 1 -76.07 48.75 -35.35
C MET A 1 -74.79 47.93 -35.29
N ASP A 2 -73.62 48.51 -35.52
CA ASP A 2 -72.92 49.61 -34.82
C ASP A 2 -72.50 49.24 -33.39
N GLY A 3 -71.19 49.39 -33.12
CA GLY A 3 -70.46 49.14 -31.88
C GLY A 3 -69.42 48.03 -32.07
N GLU A 4 -68.18 48.23 -32.53
CA GLU A 4 -67.09 49.17 -32.14
C GLU A 4 -66.62 49.08 -30.67
N LYS A 5 -65.42 48.50 -30.49
CA LYS A 5 -64.24 48.89 -29.65
C LYS A 5 -63.38 47.64 -29.37
N GLU A 6 -62.16 47.42 -29.90
CA GLU A 6 -60.86 48.15 -29.73
C GLU A 6 -60.54 48.39 -28.23
N GLU A 7 -59.40 48.03 -27.60
CA GLU A 7 -57.96 47.86 -27.94
C GLU A 7 -57.34 46.86 -26.92
N ASN A 8 -56.43 45.95 -27.29
CA ASN A 8 -54.95 46.05 -27.27
C ASN A 8 -54.31 46.60 -25.96
N GLU A 9 -53.48 45.79 -25.29
CA GLU A 9 -52.03 46.03 -25.20
C GLU A 9 -51.30 44.88 -24.48
N ALA A 10 -50.26 44.37 -25.14
CA ALA A 10 -49.18 43.60 -24.54
C ALA A 10 -48.00 44.56 -24.31
N LYS A 11 -47.25 44.40 -23.22
CA LYS A 11 -45.87 44.86 -23.06
C LYS A 11 -45.14 44.10 -21.95
N ASN A 12 -43.84 44.00 -22.19
CA ASN A 12 -42.82 43.12 -21.67
C ASN A 12 -42.12 43.63 -20.39
N GLU A 13 -41.20 42.78 -19.92
CA GLU A 13 -39.94 43.05 -19.18
C GLU A 13 -40.00 43.10 -17.64
N THR A 14 -39.34 42.18 -16.91
CA THR A 14 -37.90 41.97 -16.58
C THR A 14 -37.42 42.93 -15.48
N GLU A 15 -37.01 42.38 -14.33
CA GLU A 15 -36.01 42.82 -13.32
C GLU A 15 -36.30 42.05 -12.01
N GLU A 16 -35.46 41.11 -11.55
CA GLU A 16 -34.15 41.21 -10.87
C GLU A 16 -34.23 41.49 -9.35
N GLU A 17 -33.69 40.53 -8.60
CA GLU A 17 -33.21 40.45 -7.21
C GLU A 17 -33.83 41.28 -6.05
N VAL A 18 -34.10 40.61 -4.91
CA VAL A 18 -33.24 40.67 -3.69
C VAL A 18 -33.78 39.68 -2.62
N ALA A 19 -32.82 39.12 -1.88
CA ALA A 19 -32.86 38.12 -0.82
C ALA A 19 -33.89 38.31 0.32
N ALA A 20 -34.33 37.19 0.92
CA ALA A 20 -33.89 36.74 2.26
C ALA A 20 -34.77 35.60 2.82
N ASP A 21 -34.05 34.71 3.50
CA ASP A 21 -34.40 34.03 4.75
C ASP A 21 -35.18 32.69 4.84
N LEU A 22 -34.43 31.79 5.47
CA LEU A 22 -34.68 30.56 6.22
C LEU A 22 -36.13 30.20 6.58
N SER A 23 -36.50 28.95 6.27
CA SER A 23 -37.31 28.14 7.19
C SER A 23 -37.12 26.65 6.88
N ASN A 24 -36.39 25.99 7.78
CA ASN A 24 -36.44 24.55 8.00
C ASN A 24 -37.90 24.11 8.21
N GLN A 25 -38.34 23.08 7.50
CA GLN A 25 -39.35 22.19 8.06
C GLN A 25 -39.11 20.77 7.58
N GLU A 26 -38.68 19.97 8.55
CA GLU A 26 -38.64 18.52 8.51
C GLU A 26 -40.07 18.00 8.34
N ASP A 27 -40.31 17.17 7.32
CA ASP A 27 -41.45 16.26 7.30
C ASP A 27 -40.93 14.86 6.98
N ILE A 28 -40.60 14.15 8.07
CA ILE A 28 -40.36 12.72 8.09
C ILE A 28 -41.73 12.05 8.14
N SER A 29 -42.31 11.71 6.98
CA SER A 29 -43.48 10.85 6.92
C SER A 29 -43.04 9.38 7.00
N LEU A 30 -43.17 8.85 8.21
CA LEU A 30 -43.12 7.45 8.61
C LEU A 30 -44.14 6.62 7.78
N ILE A 31 -43.70 5.64 6.99
CA ILE A 31 -44.57 4.57 6.48
C ILE A 31 -44.24 3.29 7.24
N THR A 32 -45.10 3.02 8.22
CA THR A 32 -45.27 1.74 8.88
C THR A 32 -46.07 0.83 7.96
N VAL A 33 -45.51 -0.30 7.52
CA VAL A 33 -46.32 -1.48 7.15
C VAL A 33 -45.73 -2.70 7.85
N HIS A 34 -46.58 -3.25 8.71
CA HIS A 34 -46.38 -4.39 9.57
C HIS A 34 -47.08 -5.61 8.94
N GLY A 35 -46.45 -6.78 9.05
CA GLY A 35 -47.05 -8.11 8.89
C GLY A 35 -47.12 -8.64 7.44
N HIS A 36 -46.93 -9.92 7.16
CA HIS A 36 -46.86 -11.08 8.04
C HIS A 36 -46.36 -12.31 7.24
N GLU A 37 -45.66 -13.19 7.95
CA GLU A 37 -45.61 -14.65 7.81
C GLU A 37 -45.13 -15.37 6.53
N GLY A 38 -44.16 -16.27 6.76
CA GLY A 38 -43.75 -17.32 5.83
C GLY A 38 -42.67 -18.22 6.43
N VAL A 39 -43.02 -18.93 7.50
CA VAL A 39 -42.22 -19.90 8.28
C VAL A 39 -41.68 -21.07 7.43
N ARG A 40 -40.40 -21.44 7.61
CA ARG A 40 -39.86 -22.82 7.76
C ARG A 40 -38.35 -22.74 8.13
N ALA A 41 -37.95 -22.91 9.40
CA ALA A 41 -37.59 -24.16 10.10
C ALA A 41 -36.41 -24.91 9.42
N GLU A 42 -35.38 -25.46 10.07
CA GLU A 42 -34.84 -25.54 11.44
C GLU A 42 -33.55 -26.41 11.27
N MET A 43 -32.49 -26.18 12.07
CA MET A 43 -31.35 -27.09 12.42
C MET A 43 -30.16 -26.18 12.79
N VAL A 44 -29.89 -25.86 14.06
CA VAL A 44 -29.33 -26.68 15.16
C VAL A 44 -27.94 -27.26 14.82
N ALA A 45 -26.89 -26.58 15.29
CA ALA A 45 -25.91 -27.14 16.25
C ALA A 45 -24.98 -26.02 16.75
N SER A 46 -25.02 -25.83 18.06
CA SER A 46 -24.08 -25.10 18.91
C SER A 46 -22.74 -25.85 18.95
N ASP A 47 -21.63 -25.15 19.13
CA ASP A 47 -20.60 -25.52 20.11
C ASP A 47 -19.77 -24.30 20.50
N HIS A 48 -19.66 -24.15 21.82
CA HIS A 48 -19.12 -23.06 22.60
C HIS A 48 -18.13 -23.72 23.55
N ASP A 49 -16.84 -23.46 23.40
CA ASP A 49 -15.83 -23.91 24.35
C ASP A 49 -15.09 -22.69 24.91
N GLU A 50 -15.55 -22.32 26.10
CA GLU A 50 -14.81 -21.58 27.13
C GLU A 50 -13.92 -22.57 27.87
N ASP A 51 -12.61 -22.30 27.95
CA ASP A 51 -11.73 -22.97 28.92
C ASP A 51 -11.01 -21.92 29.76
N ILE A 52 -11.49 -21.81 31.00
CA ILE A 52 -10.89 -21.13 32.15
C ILE A 52 -10.26 -22.20 33.03
N VAL A 53 -8.93 -22.21 33.20
CA VAL A 53 -8.26 -22.80 34.39
C VAL A 53 -6.96 -22.05 34.74
N THR A 54 -7.10 -21.17 35.74
CA THR A 54 -6.32 -20.96 36.97
C THR A 54 -4.81 -21.32 37.10
N GLY A 55 -4.05 -20.33 37.62
CA GLY A 55 -2.99 -20.42 38.65
C GLY A 55 -1.63 -21.00 38.24
N THR A 56 -0.46 -20.43 38.57
CA THR A 56 -0.03 -19.90 39.88
C THR A 56 1.33 -19.17 39.77
N LYS A 57 1.43 -17.99 40.40
CA LYS A 57 2.54 -17.30 41.11
C LYS A 57 4.03 -17.64 40.82
N GLU A 58 4.83 -16.59 40.57
CA GLU A 58 5.87 -16.00 41.47
C GLU A 58 6.45 -14.74 40.77
N ALA A 59 6.28 -13.54 41.35
CA ALA A 59 7.22 -12.80 42.22
C ALA A 59 8.49 -12.31 41.48
N ALA A 60 9.05 -11.11 41.64
CA ALA A 60 8.69 -9.81 42.21
C ALA A 60 9.92 -8.92 41.90
N THR A 61 9.76 -7.69 41.41
CA THR A 61 10.68 -6.56 41.66
C THR A 61 10.02 -5.24 41.26
N SER A 62 9.77 -4.44 42.31
CA SER A 62 9.65 -2.97 42.40
C SER A 62 10.85 -2.26 41.72
N GLU A 63 10.77 -1.01 41.22
CA GLU A 63 10.31 0.24 41.82
C GLU A 63 9.90 1.30 40.75
N PRO A 64 9.24 2.41 41.15
CA PRO A 64 8.65 3.41 40.27
C PRO A 64 9.44 4.73 40.22
N GLU A 65 9.43 5.42 39.08
CA GLU A 65 9.75 6.86 39.02
C GLU A 65 8.61 7.61 38.33
N GLY A 66 7.96 8.47 39.11
CA GLY A 66 7.07 9.51 38.62
C GLY A 66 7.81 10.84 38.60
N LEU A 67 7.54 11.65 37.57
CA LEU A 67 7.66 13.09 37.63
C LEU A 67 6.49 13.70 36.86
N ALA A 68 5.47 14.09 37.63
CA ALA A 68 4.51 15.11 37.24
C ALA A 68 5.14 16.48 37.53
N VAL A 69 5.04 17.41 36.58
CA VAL A 69 5.17 18.84 36.87
C VAL A 69 3.99 19.54 36.21
N ASP A 70 3.04 19.89 37.07
CA ASP A 70 1.98 20.86 36.87
C ASP A 70 2.46 22.19 37.47
N ILE A 71 2.40 23.29 36.72
CA ILE A 71 2.46 24.65 37.26
C ILE A 71 1.46 25.51 36.48
N THR A 72 0.43 25.94 37.19
CA THR A 72 -0.62 26.87 36.78
C THR A 72 -0.53 28.15 37.64
N ASP A 73 -0.84 29.30 37.02
CA ASP A 73 -1.30 30.62 37.56
C ASP A 73 -0.28 31.55 38.28
N GLN A 74 0.04 32.79 37.85
CA GLN A 74 -0.70 34.06 37.57
C GLN A 74 -0.11 35.18 38.51
N PRO A 75 -0.57 36.45 38.56
CA PRO A 75 -0.56 37.56 37.59
C PRO A 75 0.08 38.87 38.17
N VAL A 76 0.47 39.88 37.37
CA VAL A 76 0.48 41.29 37.86
C VAL A 76 0.22 42.29 36.73
N SER A 77 -0.78 43.14 36.97
CA SER A 77 -1.24 44.32 36.22
C SER A 77 -0.42 45.56 36.57
N HIS A 78 -0.23 46.50 35.64
CA HIS A 78 -0.33 47.94 35.96
C HIS A 78 -0.74 48.79 34.74
N LYS A 79 -1.83 49.54 34.94
CA LYS A 79 -2.29 50.74 34.20
C LYS A 79 -1.22 51.85 34.32
N GLU A 80 -1.15 52.89 33.49
CA GLU A 80 -2.08 54.03 33.32
C GLU A 80 -1.33 54.98 32.35
N GLY A 81 -1.92 55.62 31.33
CA GLY A 81 -2.92 56.69 31.41
C GLY A 81 -2.35 57.96 30.73
N GLY A 82 -3.14 58.71 29.95
CA GLY A 82 -2.73 60.06 29.51
C GLY A 82 -3.22 60.51 28.13
N VAL A 83 -4.49 60.93 28.09
CA VAL A 83 -5.10 61.83 27.10
C VAL A 83 -4.52 63.24 27.25
N LEU A 84 -4.33 63.98 26.14
CA LEU A 84 -4.78 65.39 25.97
C LEU A 84 -4.43 65.95 24.58
N GLU A 85 -5.49 66.35 23.87
CA GLU A 85 -5.49 67.37 22.83
C GLU A 85 -4.99 68.72 23.38
N ILE A 86 -4.39 69.57 22.53
CA ILE A 86 -4.92 70.87 22.10
C ILE A 86 -3.88 71.63 21.26
N ASN A 87 -4.37 72.11 20.12
CA ASN A 87 -3.80 73.02 19.13
C ASN A 87 -3.00 74.22 19.67
N SER A 88 -2.04 74.71 18.89
CA SER A 88 -1.85 76.15 18.64
C SER A 88 -0.98 76.44 17.40
N ASN A 89 -1.35 77.53 16.74
CA ASN A 89 -1.03 78.03 15.41
C ASN A 89 0.37 78.63 15.18
N ARG A 90 0.69 78.72 13.86
CA ARG A 90 1.30 79.83 13.08
C ARG A 90 2.81 80.17 13.13
N ASP A 91 3.32 80.25 11.89
CA ASP A 91 4.20 81.24 11.24
C ASP A 91 5.53 81.63 11.90
N ASN A 92 6.69 81.49 11.20
CA ASN A 92 7.18 82.49 10.24
C ASN A 92 8.56 82.15 9.61
N GLU A 93 8.72 82.57 8.35
CA GLU A 93 9.90 83.18 7.67
C GLU A 93 11.26 82.46 7.42
N THR A 94 11.51 82.24 6.11
CA THR A 94 12.64 82.66 5.21
C THR A 94 14.03 83.07 5.75
N PRO A 95 15.11 82.85 4.97
CA PRO A 95 15.63 83.89 4.05
C PRO A 95 16.18 83.39 2.70
N GLY A 96 16.09 84.24 1.66
CA GLY A 96 16.60 83.99 0.30
C GLY A 96 17.94 84.67 -0.01
N LEU A 97 18.52 84.37 -1.19
CA LEU A 97 19.49 85.21 -1.89
C LEU A 97 19.43 84.99 -3.42
N ASN A 98 19.46 86.12 -4.13
CA ASN A 98 19.57 86.31 -5.58
C ASN A 98 21.00 86.02 -6.10
N VAL A 99 21.14 85.72 -7.42
CA VAL A 99 21.86 86.56 -8.42
C VAL A 99 22.27 85.75 -9.70
N ARG A 100 21.72 86.24 -10.83
CA ARG A 100 22.22 86.36 -12.24
C ARG A 100 22.44 85.18 -13.21
N THR A 101 21.71 85.31 -14.33
CA THR A 101 21.92 84.90 -15.73
C THR A 101 23.13 85.61 -16.40
N PRO A 102 23.63 85.10 -17.56
CA PRO A 102 23.23 85.63 -18.89
C PRO A 102 23.05 84.55 -20.00
N GLU A 103 22.02 84.64 -20.87
CA GLU A 103 21.97 85.18 -22.27
C GLU A 103 22.70 84.31 -23.32
N GLY A 104 22.24 84.08 -24.55
CA GLY A 104 21.06 84.44 -25.39
C GLY A 104 20.89 83.32 -26.44
N GLU A 105 20.11 83.34 -27.52
CA GLU A 105 19.35 84.29 -28.36
C GLU A 105 18.29 83.39 -29.07
N GLU A 106 17.01 83.76 -29.24
CA GLU A 106 16.38 84.43 -30.41
C GLU A 106 14.85 84.24 -30.19
N ASP A 107 13.91 85.09 -30.61
CA ASP A 107 13.81 86.52 -30.84
C ASP A 107 12.28 86.82 -30.86
N ILE A 108 11.86 87.98 -30.35
CA ILE A 108 10.46 88.40 -30.15
C ILE A 108 10.23 89.69 -30.92
N SER A 109 9.05 89.88 -31.55
CA SER A 109 8.36 91.20 -31.60
C SER A 109 6.97 91.03 -32.23
N ALA A 110 5.85 91.24 -31.53
CA ALA A 110 5.23 92.53 -31.16
C ALA A 110 4.77 93.33 -32.40
N SER A 111 3.58 93.94 -32.50
CA SER A 111 2.76 94.66 -31.53
C SER A 111 1.28 94.60 -32.05
N GLN A 112 0.21 95.03 -31.40
CA GLN A 112 0.00 96.27 -30.67
C GLN A 112 -1.40 96.25 -30.05
N GLU A 113 -1.52 96.83 -28.86
CA GLU A 113 -2.76 97.20 -28.18
C GLU A 113 -3.54 98.26 -28.99
N GLU A 114 -4.88 98.24 -28.90
CA GLU A 114 -5.62 99.39 -28.36
C GLU A 114 -7.11 99.05 -28.17
N GLN A 115 -7.62 99.56 -27.05
CA GLN A 115 -8.98 99.48 -26.56
C GLN A 115 -9.69 100.78 -26.94
N ASN A 116 -10.86 100.74 -27.61
CA ASN A 116 -11.98 101.66 -27.34
C ASN A 116 -13.24 101.47 -28.21
N LYS A 117 -14.36 101.29 -27.50
CA LYS A 117 -15.58 102.14 -27.55
C LYS A 117 -16.67 101.90 -28.62
N ALA A 118 -17.75 101.28 -28.14
CA ALA A 118 -19.19 101.57 -28.32
C ALA A 118 -19.69 102.20 -29.65
N GLU A 119 -20.63 101.54 -30.33
CA GLU A 119 -22.08 101.81 -30.26
C GLU A 119 -22.86 100.91 -31.25
N ALA A 120 -24.05 100.51 -30.78
CA ALA A 120 -25.29 100.14 -31.47
C ALA A 120 -25.26 99.51 -32.89
N GLU A 121 -25.78 98.29 -33.01
CA GLU A 121 -27.15 98.03 -33.50
C GLU A 121 -27.47 96.52 -33.47
N GLU A 122 -28.52 96.15 -32.72
CA GLU A 122 -29.36 94.97 -33.02
C GLU A 122 -30.37 95.36 -34.12
N PRO A 123 -31.13 94.44 -34.79
CA PRO A 123 -31.34 93.02 -34.50
C PRO A 123 -31.40 92.10 -35.77
N THR A 124 -31.48 90.78 -35.59
CA THR A 124 -32.61 89.91 -36.01
C THR A 124 -32.21 88.42 -36.16
N ALA A 125 -32.67 87.64 -35.17
CA ALA A 125 -33.24 86.29 -35.23
C ALA A 125 -32.71 85.25 -36.24
N ALA A 126 -32.16 84.14 -35.74
CA ALA A 126 -32.80 82.81 -35.83
C ALA A 126 -31.98 81.71 -35.10
N SER A 127 -32.69 80.94 -34.25
CA SER A 127 -32.53 79.52 -33.82
C SER A 127 -31.13 79.04 -33.37
N VAL A 128 -30.87 78.76 -32.09
CA VAL A 128 -31.32 77.59 -31.30
C VAL A 128 -30.96 76.26 -31.96
N ASP A 129 -29.92 75.61 -31.43
CA ASP A 129 -29.85 74.17 -31.15
C ASP A 129 -28.57 73.92 -30.29
N GLU A 130 -28.63 74.24 -29.00
CA GLU A 130 -27.74 73.66 -28.00
C GLU A 130 -28.60 72.79 -27.09
N GLU A 131 -28.44 71.48 -27.21
CA GLU A 131 -29.03 70.51 -26.30
C GLU A 131 -28.41 70.72 -24.91
N ASP A 132 -29.19 71.36 -24.03
CA ASP A 132 -28.93 71.48 -22.60
C ASP A 132 -28.83 70.07 -21.99
N ILE A 133 -27.61 69.51 -21.95
CA ILE A 133 -27.24 68.58 -20.87
C ILE A 133 -27.52 69.36 -19.60
N THR A 134 -28.46 68.90 -18.78
CA THR A 134 -28.81 69.61 -17.55
C THR A 134 -27.52 69.87 -16.76
N HIS A 135 -27.27 71.11 -16.34
CA HIS A 135 -26.05 71.49 -15.62
C HIS A 135 -25.73 70.51 -14.47
N GLU A 136 -26.77 69.94 -13.87
CA GLU A 136 -26.75 68.84 -12.90
C GLU A 136 -26.00 67.58 -13.37
N GLU A 137 -26.23 67.11 -14.60
CA GLU A 137 -25.59 65.93 -15.20
C GLU A 137 -24.12 66.19 -15.52
N TYR A 138 -23.78 67.40 -15.97
CA TYR A 138 -22.39 67.81 -16.18
C TYR A 138 -21.60 67.84 -14.87
N VAL A 139 -22.18 68.40 -13.81
CA VAL A 139 -21.58 68.41 -12.47
C VAL A 139 -21.40 66.97 -11.94
N ARG A 140 -22.37 66.08 -12.19
CA ARG A 140 -22.27 64.67 -11.79
C ARG A 140 -21.17 63.93 -12.55
N LEU A 141 -21.03 64.17 -13.85
CA LEU A 141 -19.96 63.60 -14.68
C LEU A 141 -18.58 64.11 -14.25
N PHE A 142 -18.45 65.41 -13.97
CA PHE A 142 -17.21 66.00 -13.48
C PHE A 142 -16.78 65.40 -12.13
N LYS A 143 -17.75 65.14 -11.25
CA LYS A 143 -17.49 64.48 -9.96
C LYS A 143 -17.00 63.04 -10.16
N GLN A 144 -17.65 62.27 -11.02
CA GLN A 144 -17.24 60.90 -11.35
C GLN A 144 -15.83 60.85 -11.96
N LEU A 145 -15.54 61.72 -12.93
CA LEU A 145 -14.21 61.81 -13.55
C LEU A 145 -13.12 62.23 -12.55
N SER A 146 -13.46 63.10 -11.59
CA SER A 146 -12.54 63.49 -10.52
C SER A 146 -12.24 62.30 -9.59
N GLU A 147 -13.26 61.53 -9.21
CA GLU A 147 -13.09 60.31 -8.40
C GLU A 147 -12.26 59.24 -9.14
N GLU A 148 -12.46 59.08 -10.45
CA GLU A 148 -11.64 58.18 -11.26
C GLU A 148 -10.19 58.66 -11.37
N LYS A 149 -9.96 59.97 -11.55
CA LYS A 149 -8.62 60.55 -11.56
C LYS A 149 -7.90 60.32 -10.24
N ASP A 150 -8.60 60.48 -9.12
CA ASP A 150 -8.04 60.27 -7.79
C ASP A 150 -7.71 58.79 -7.54
N LYS A 151 -8.59 57.86 -7.96
CA LYS A 151 -8.32 56.40 -7.93
C LYS A 151 -7.10 56.03 -8.77
N ALA A 152 -7.00 56.57 -9.98
CA ALA A 152 -5.86 56.33 -10.87
C ALA A 152 -4.56 56.90 -10.28
N SER A 153 -4.61 58.10 -9.68
CA SER A 153 -3.49 58.72 -8.99
C SER A 153 -3.03 57.90 -7.78
N GLN A 154 -3.96 57.40 -6.96
CA GLN A 154 -3.66 56.50 -5.84
C GLN A 154 -3.01 55.21 -6.31
N HIS A 155 -3.53 54.57 -7.37
CA HIS A 155 -2.93 53.37 -7.93
C HIS A 155 -1.51 53.64 -8.46
N ASN A 156 -1.31 54.77 -9.15
CA ASN A 156 -0.01 55.17 -9.65
C ASN A 156 0.99 55.41 -8.51
N SER A 157 0.56 56.09 -7.45
CA SER A 157 1.36 56.28 -6.23
C SER A 157 1.74 54.94 -5.60
N GLN A 158 0.80 53.99 -5.49
CA GLN A 158 1.07 52.64 -4.98
C GLN A 158 2.08 51.88 -5.85
N LEU A 159 2.00 51.99 -7.18
CA LEU A 159 2.97 51.40 -8.10
C LEU A 159 4.35 52.03 -7.92
N HIS A 160 4.42 53.36 -7.81
CA HIS A 160 5.67 54.06 -7.53
C HIS A 160 6.28 53.66 -6.18
N THR A 161 5.48 53.49 -5.13
CA THR A 161 5.95 52.94 -3.84
C THR A 161 6.47 51.51 -4.00
N LYS A 162 5.76 50.63 -4.73
CA LYS A 162 6.23 49.26 -5.00
C LYS A 162 7.56 49.25 -5.77
N LEU A 163 7.69 50.09 -6.80
CA LEU A 163 8.93 50.26 -7.56
C LEU A 163 10.07 50.75 -6.66
N ALA A 164 9.82 51.77 -5.83
CA ALA A 164 10.81 52.27 -4.88
C ALA A 164 11.23 51.18 -3.88
N THR A 165 10.30 50.37 -3.37
CA THR A 165 10.63 49.23 -2.48
C THR A 165 11.41 48.13 -3.19
N PHE A 166 11.18 47.89 -4.48
CA PHE A 166 11.93 46.91 -5.26
C PHE A 166 13.37 47.39 -5.47
N PHE A 167 13.55 48.67 -5.83
CA PHE A 167 14.88 49.25 -6.01
C PHE A 167 15.62 49.48 -4.70
N SER A 168 14.94 49.78 -3.59
CA SER A 168 15.57 49.90 -2.27
C SER A 168 15.97 48.54 -1.69
N LYS A 169 15.18 47.49 -1.93
CA LYS A 169 15.59 46.09 -1.64
C LYS A 169 16.75 45.62 -2.51
N LYS A 170 16.95 46.26 -3.67
CA LYS A 170 18.07 46.03 -4.58
C LYS A 170 19.22 47.03 -4.38
N ALA A 171 19.14 47.90 -3.36
CA ALA A 171 20.23 48.79 -3.02
C ALA A 171 21.41 47.95 -2.50
N PRO A 172 22.65 48.28 -2.89
CA PRO A 172 23.83 47.48 -2.58
C PRO A 172 24.28 47.78 -1.15
N ASP A 173 23.66 47.13 -0.19
CA ASP A 173 24.27 46.94 1.12
C ASP A 173 24.39 45.42 1.32
N ASP A 174 25.62 44.97 1.57
CA ASP A 174 26.11 43.59 1.57
C ASP A 174 26.28 42.87 0.23
N GLY A 175 27.48 43.02 -0.35
CA GLY A 175 28.45 41.92 -0.49
C GLY A 175 28.12 40.66 -1.29
N HIS A 176 26.92 40.50 -1.85
CA HIS A 176 26.54 39.35 -2.66
C HIS A 176 26.26 39.80 -4.09
N LEU A 177 27.34 40.13 -4.81
CA LEU A 177 27.35 39.91 -6.25
C LEU A 177 27.13 38.41 -6.46
N GLU A 178 25.86 38.01 -6.61
CA GLU A 178 25.54 37.02 -7.63
C GLU A 178 26.31 37.51 -8.86
N LYS A 179 27.42 36.85 -9.19
CA LYS A 179 28.14 37.13 -10.43
C LYS A 179 27.06 37.11 -11.49
N GLU A 180 26.76 38.25 -12.10
CA GLU A 180 25.92 38.32 -13.29
C GLU A 180 26.47 37.24 -14.22
N GLN A 181 25.71 36.15 -14.39
CA GLN A 181 26.05 35.15 -15.39
C GLN A 181 26.29 35.92 -16.68
N PRO A 182 27.43 35.72 -17.35
CA PRO A 182 27.76 36.53 -18.50
C PRO A 182 26.61 36.41 -19.51
N VAL A 183 26.17 37.55 -20.07
CA VAL A 183 24.93 37.68 -20.86
C VAL A 183 24.75 36.59 -21.93
N TRP A 184 25.85 36.03 -22.47
CA TRP A 184 25.81 34.92 -23.41
C TRP A 184 25.33 33.59 -22.80
N GLU A 185 25.64 33.30 -21.54
CA GLU A 185 25.24 32.09 -20.81
C GLU A 185 23.75 32.17 -20.45
N GLN A 186 23.30 33.32 -19.94
CA GLN A 186 21.88 33.60 -19.71
C GLN A 186 21.07 33.53 -21.02
N ARG A 187 21.62 34.04 -22.12
CA ARG A 187 21.01 33.91 -23.45
C ARG A 187 20.94 32.47 -23.92
N GLN A 188 21.98 31.68 -23.68
CA GLN A 188 22.00 30.26 -24.03
C GLN A 188 20.98 29.45 -23.21
N GLU A 189 20.86 29.71 -21.91
CA GLU A 189 19.83 29.10 -21.06
C GLU A 189 18.41 29.50 -21.51
N TYR A 190 18.21 30.77 -21.86
CA TYR A 190 16.96 31.24 -22.44
C TYR A 190 16.65 30.50 -23.75
N ASP A 191 17.61 30.40 -24.67
CA ASP A 191 17.43 29.69 -25.95
C ASP A 191 17.09 28.20 -25.72
N LYS A 192 17.76 27.54 -24.74
CA LYS A 192 17.43 26.16 -24.31
C LYS A 192 16.01 26.06 -23.75
N ASN A 193 15.60 26.99 -22.89
CA ASN A 193 14.26 27.01 -22.31
C ASN A 193 13.18 27.23 -23.38
N ILE A 194 13.43 28.13 -24.34
CA ILE A 194 12.53 28.35 -25.48
C ILE A 194 12.43 27.09 -26.35
N GLN A 195 13.54 26.37 -26.56
CA GLN A 195 13.53 25.10 -27.28
C GLN A 195 12.69 24.05 -26.55
N ILE A 196 12.92 23.83 -25.26
CA ILE A 196 12.16 22.88 -24.43
C ILE A 196 10.66 23.24 -24.44
N LEU A 197 10.33 24.53 -24.28
CA LEU A 197 8.94 25.00 -24.34
C LEU A 197 8.31 24.74 -25.71
N SER A 198 9.07 24.88 -26.79
CA SER A 198 8.60 24.61 -28.15
C SER A 198 8.35 23.12 -28.37
N GLU A 199 9.27 22.27 -27.91
CA GLU A 199 9.13 20.81 -27.94
C GLU A 199 7.92 20.35 -27.11
N LEU A 200 7.74 20.88 -25.90
CA LEU A 200 6.58 20.59 -25.05
C LEU A 200 5.26 21.04 -25.69
N LYS A 201 5.22 22.23 -26.32
CA LYS A 201 4.05 22.69 -27.07
C LYS A 201 3.74 21.76 -28.26
N GLN A 202 4.78 21.29 -28.96
CA GLN A 202 4.61 20.35 -30.06
C GLN A 202 4.11 18.98 -29.55
N GLN A 203 4.64 18.48 -28.43
CA GLN A 203 4.17 17.25 -27.80
C GLN A 203 2.72 17.38 -27.35
N PHE A 204 2.37 18.46 -26.64
CA PHE A 204 1.01 18.71 -26.19
C PHE A 204 0.03 18.80 -27.35
N SER A 205 0.38 19.52 -28.42
CA SER A 205 -0.49 19.61 -29.61
C SER A 205 -0.64 18.27 -30.33
N ALA A 206 0.43 17.46 -30.42
CA ALA A 206 0.37 16.13 -30.99
C ALA A 206 -0.47 15.16 -30.14
N GLU A 207 -0.33 15.19 -28.81
CA GLU A 207 -1.10 14.37 -27.87
C GLU A 207 -2.57 14.78 -27.83
N SER A 208 -2.85 16.08 -27.76
CA SER A 208 -4.20 16.64 -27.87
C SER A 208 -4.85 16.23 -29.20
N GLY A 209 -4.14 16.36 -30.32
CA GLY A 209 -4.62 15.92 -31.62
C GLY A 209 -4.90 14.41 -31.69
N LYS A 210 -4.09 13.56 -31.02
CA LYS A 210 -4.34 12.12 -30.93
C LYS A 210 -5.54 11.81 -30.02
N ALA A 211 -5.70 12.52 -28.90
CA ALA A 211 -6.82 12.36 -27.98
C ALA A 211 -8.14 12.76 -28.64
N GLN A 212 -8.14 13.89 -29.37
CA GLN A 212 -9.28 14.39 -30.14
C GLN A 212 -9.72 13.38 -31.20
N LYS A 213 -8.79 12.85 -32.01
CA LYS A 213 -9.11 11.82 -33.01
C LYS A 213 -9.75 10.58 -32.38
N ARG A 214 -9.23 10.10 -31.25
CA ARG A 214 -9.83 8.96 -30.54
C ARG A 214 -11.23 9.28 -29.99
N ALA A 215 -11.44 10.50 -29.50
CA ALA A 215 -12.76 10.94 -29.04
C ALA A 215 -13.76 10.99 -30.19
N GLU A 216 -13.35 11.48 -31.36
CA GLU A 216 -14.16 11.48 -32.59
C GLU A 216 -14.48 10.06 -33.07
N GLU A 217 -13.48 9.17 -33.14
CA GLU A 217 -13.67 7.75 -33.49
C GLU A 217 -14.66 7.05 -32.55
N LEU A 218 -14.49 7.22 -31.23
CA LEU A 218 -15.43 6.67 -30.24
C LEU A 218 -16.82 7.29 -30.35
N GLY A 219 -16.89 8.59 -30.65
CA GLY A 219 -18.14 9.31 -30.91
C GLY A 219 -18.90 8.71 -32.09
N LEU A 220 -18.20 8.45 -33.21
CA LEU A 220 -18.79 7.79 -34.39
C LEU A 220 -19.29 6.38 -34.05
N ILE A 221 -18.50 5.58 -33.32
CA ILE A 221 -18.91 4.24 -32.90
C ILE A 221 -20.15 4.28 -31.98
N CYS A 222 -20.21 5.25 -31.07
CA CYS A 222 -21.35 5.43 -30.18
C CYS A 222 -22.59 5.82 -30.97
N GLN A 223 -22.48 6.75 -31.91
CA GLN A 223 -23.58 7.16 -32.77
C GLN A 223 -24.10 6.00 -33.61
N GLU A 224 -23.22 5.23 -34.26
CA GLU A 224 -23.60 4.07 -35.05
C GLU A 224 -24.38 3.04 -34.21
N LYS A 225 -23.94 2.80 -32.96
CA LYS A 225 -24.65 1.89 -32.04
C LYS A 225 -26.01 2.44 -31.63
N LEU A 226 -26.11 3.75 -31.37
CA LEU A 226 -27.39 4.40 -31.06
C LEU A 226 -28.36 4.27 -32.23
N ASP A 227 -27.92 4.55 -33.45
CA ASP A 227 -28.73 4.46 -34.66
C ASP A 227 -29.23 3.03 -34.89
N LYS A 228 -28.37 2.02 -34.69
CA LYS A 228 -28.76 0.60 -34.77
C LYS A 228 -29.86 0.25 -33.77
N VAL A 229 -29.67 0.59 -32.50
CA VAL A 229 -30.65 0.33 -31.44
C VAL A 229 -31.96 1.06 -31.72
N GLU A 230 -31.90 2.30 -32.20
CA GLU A 230 -33.08 3.08 -32.53
C GLU A 230 -33.86 2.48 -33.73
N ASN A 231 -33.15 2.01 -34.75
CA ASN A 231 -33.75 1.33 -35.90
C ASN A 231 -34.42 0.01 -35.50
N GLU A 232 -33.73 -0.83 -34.72
CA GLU A 232 -34.29 -2.08 -34.20
C GLU A 232 -35.49 -1.82 -33.29
N TRP A 233 -35.42 -0.80 -32.44
CA TRP A 233 -36.52 -0.39 -31.58
C TRP A 233 -37.74 0.05 -32.40
N ARG A 234 -37.56 0.90 -33.42
CA ARG A 234 -38.63 1.29 -34.35
C ARG A 234 -39.27 0.07 -35.02
N ALA A 235 -38.47 -0.86 -35.53
CA ALA A 235 -38.97 -2.09 -36.15
C ALA A 235 -39.79 -2.95 -35.17
N LEU A 236 -39.34 -3.07 -33.92
CA LEU A 236 -40.04 -3.78 -32.87
C LEU A 236 -41.38 -3.11 -32.50
N VAL A 237 -41.42 -1.78 -32.42
CA VAL A 237 -42.66 -1.04 -32.16
C VAL A 237 -43.67 -1.23 -33.30
N VAL A 238 -43.22 -1.22 -34.55
CA VAL A 238 -44.07 -1.51 -35.72
C VAL A 238 -44.64 -2.92 -35.64
N LEU A 239 -43.78 -3.93 -35.41
CA LEU A 239 -44.22 -5.32 -35.28
C LEU A 239 -45.22 -5.49 -34.12
N LYS A 240 -44.94 -4.87 -32.96
CA LYS A 240 -45.84 -4.88 -31.81
C LYS A 240 -47.21 -4.29 -32.16
N ARG A 241 -47.23 -3.15 -32.89
CA ARG A 241 -48.46 -2.51 -33.35
C ARG A 241 -49.23 -3.42 -34.31
N GLU A 242 -48.58 -3.97 -35.32
CA GLU A 242 -49.20 -4.85 -36.33
C GLU A 242 -49.82 -6.10 -35.71
N VAL A 243 -49.05 -6.80 -34.86
CA VAL A 243 -49.52 -8.01 -34.16
C VAL A 243 -50.70 -7.67 -33.25
N ALA A 244 -50.60 -6.62 -32.42
CA ALA A 244 -51.68 -6.23 -31.52
C ALA A 244 -52.96 -5.83 -32.27
N VAL A 245 -52.84 -5.04 -33.35
CA VAL A 245 -53.98 -4.65 -34.18
C VAL A 245 -54.59 -5.86 -34.86
N SER A 246 -53.80 -6.78 -35.41
CA SER A 246 -54.32 -7.99 -36.09
C SER A 246 -55.13 -8.90 -35.16
N VAL A 247 -54.70 -9.06 -33.91
CA VAL A 247 -55.37 -9.87 -32.88
C VAL A 247 -56.65 -9.18 -32.40
N LEU A 248 -56.58 -7.88 -32.10
CA LEU A 248 -57.70 -7.12 -31.54
C LEU A 248 -58.77 -6.78 -32.58
N SER A 249 -58.42 -6.66 -33.86
CA SER A 249 -59.33 -6.34 -34.96
C SER A 249 -60.48 -7.35 -35.09
N ARG A 250 -60.24 -8.62 -34.74
CA ARG A 250 -61.26 -9.68 -34.78
C ARG A 250 -62.36 -9.50 -33.74
N ARG A 251 -62.08 -8.81 -32.63
CA ARG A 251 -63.02 -8.65 -31.50
C ARG A 251 -63.64 -7.26 -31.41
N LEU A 252 -62.89 -6.22 -31.79
CA LEU A 252 -63.25 -4.82 -31.56
C LEU A 252 -63.52 -4.03 -32.86
N GLY A 253 -63.24 -4.62 -34.02
CA GLY A 253 -63.19 -3.90 -35.30
C GLY A 253 -61.84 -3.19 -35.50
N LYS A 254 -61.47 -2.96 -36.76
CA LYS A 254 -60.13 -2.46 -37.16
C LYS A 254 -59.80 -1.09 -36.53
N ASN A 255 -60.70 -0.13 -36.67
CA ASN A 255 -60.45 1.26 -36.23
C ASN A 255 -60.39 1.36 -34.70
N THR A 256 -61.30 0.69 -34.00
CA THR A 256 -61.33 0.66 -32.53
C THR A 256 -60.10 -0.06 -31.95
N ALA A 257 -59.69 -1.17 -32.58
CA ALA A 257 -58.46 -1.88 -32.21
C ALA A 257 -57.22 -1.00 -32.40
N GLN A 258 -57.13 -0.30 -33.54
CA GLN A 258 -56.03 0.61 -33.85
C GLN A 258 -55.92 1.76 -32.84
N ALA A 259 -57.02 2.46 -32.56
CA ALA A 259 -57.03 3.55 -31.58
C ALA A 259 -56.62 3.09 -30.17
N LYS A 260 -57.08 1.90 -29.74
CA LYS A 260 -56.70 1.34 -28.44
C LYS A 260 -55.22 0.97 -28.36
N VAL A 261 -54.66 0.37 -29.42
CA VAL A 261 -53.23 0.04 -29.48
C VAL A 261 -52.37 1.29 -29.48
N GLU A 262 -52.74 2.31 -30.26
CA GLU A 262 -52.02 3.60 -30.31
C GLU A 262 -52.03 4.30 -28.95
N SER A 263 -53.17 4.33 -28.25
CA SER A 263 -53.27 4.88 -26.90
C SER A 263 -52.34 4.16 -25.90
N ILE A 264 -52.27 2.82 -25.95
CA ILE A 264 -51.37 2.04 -25.09
C ILE A 264 -49.90 2.28 -25.42
N LEU A 265 -49.54 2.31 -26.71
CA LEU A 265 -48.17 2.57 -27.14
C LEU A 265 -47.71 3.98 -26.76
N ALA A 266 -48.58 4.99 -26.88
CA ALA A 266 -48.28 6.35 -26.44
C ALA A 266 -48.06 6.43 -24.92
N ALA A 267 -48.88 5.74 -24.13
CA ALA A 267 -48.71 5.67 -22.68
C ALA A 267 -47.40 4.95 -22.27
N GLU A 268 -47.01 3.91 -23.02
CA GLU A 268 -45.74 3.22 -22.84
C GLU A 268 -44.55 4.11 -23.19
N GLU A 269 -44.60 4.82 -24.33
CA GLU A 269 -43.54 5.75 -24.75
C GLU A 269 -43.32 6.85 -23.70
N HIS A 270 -44.41 7.41 -23.16
CA HIS A 270 -44.32 8.39 -22.09
C HIS A 270 -43.58 7.84 -20.86
N ARG A 271 -43.97 6.66 -20.37
CA ARG A 271 -43.28 6.01 -19.23
C ARG A 271 -41.83 5.66 -19.52
N GLN A 272 -41.52 5.26 -20.76
CA GLN A 272 -40.13 5.02 -21.16
C GLN A 272 -39.31 6.31 -21.15
N GLY A 273 -39.89 7.45 -21.56
CA GLY A 273 -39.26 8.77 -21.45
C GLY A 273 -38.96 9.14 -20.00
N GLU A 274 -39.91 8.96 -19.10
CA GLU A 274 -39.71 9.17 -17.66
C GLU A 274 -38.59 8.28 -17.10
N LEU A 275 -38.60 6.99 -17.44
CA LEU A 275 -37.57 6.05 -17.00
C LEU A 275 -36.18 6.43 -17.52
N LYS A 276 -36.06 6.84 -18.79
CA LYS A 276 -34.80 7.35 -19.37
C LYS A 276 -34.30 8.57 -18.59
N ASN A 277 -35.19 9.52 -18.29
CA ASN A 277 -34.86 10.71 -17.51
C ASN A 277 -34.40 10.36 -16.09
N LEU A 278 -35.08 9.44 -15.39
CA LEU A 278 -34.69 8.98 -14.06
C LEU A 278 -33.34 8.25 -14.07
N ARG A 279 -33.10 7.40 -15.07
CA ARG A 279 -31.81 6.72 -15.24
C ARG A 279 -30.67 7.72 -15.47
N LEU A 280 -30.88 8.74 -16.31
CA LEU A 280 -29.91 9.80 -16.53
C LEU A 280 -29.62 10.57 -15.23
N LYS A 281 -30.65 10.92 -14.46
CA LYS A 281 -30.49 11.56 -13.14
C LYS A 281 -29.71 10.66 -12.17
N ASN A 282 -30.01 9.36 -12.12
CA ASN A 282 -29.30 8.40 -11.27
C ASN A 282 -27.82 8.30 -11.64
N ILE A 283 -27.47 8.26 -12.93
CA ILE A 283 -26.09 8.26 -13.40
C ILE A 283 -25.38 9.56 -12.96
N LYS A 284 -26.00 10.72 -13.18
CA LYS A 284 -25.45 12.02 -12.75
C LYS A 284 -25.20 12.06 -11.23
N LEU A 285 -26.15 11.57 -10.43
CA LEU A 285 -26.01 11.52 -8.97
C LEU A 285 -24.89 10.54 -8.55
N LYS A 286 -24.82 9.36 -9.15
CA LYS A 286 -23.72 8.41 -8.90
C LYS A 286 -22.36 9.02 -9.18
N MET A 287 -22.21 9.73 -10.30
CA MET A 287 -20.95 10.42 -10.62
C MET A 287 -20.63 11.52 -9.59
N LYS A 288 -21.63 12.25 -9.10
CA LYS A 288 -21.42 13.26 -8.04
C LYS A 288 -20.98 12.60 -6.73
N VAL A 289 -21.64 11.51 -6.33
CA VAL A 289 -21.27 10.74 -5.13
C VAL A 289 -19.83 10.24 -5.24
N GLN A 290 -19.45 9.61 -6.35
CA GLN A 290 -18.08 9.14 -6.57
C GLN A 290 -17.03 10.27 -6.49
N LYS A 291 -17.34 11.46 -7.03
CA LYS A 291 -16.45 12.62 -6.92
C LYS A 291 -16.30 13.10 -5.49
N LEU A 292 -17.40 13.19 -4.75
CA LEU A 292 -17.39 13.61 -3.35
C LEU A 292 -16.68 12.58 -2.47
N GLU A 293 -16.90 11.28 -2.69
CA GLU A 293 -16.20 10.20 -2.00
C GLU A 293 -14.70 10.17 -2.31
N ALA A 294 -14.29 10.52 -3.54
CA ALA A 294 -12.88 10.64 -3.89
C ALA A 294 -12.23 11.84 -3.17
N ALA A 295 -12.89 13.00 -3.16
CA ALA A 295 -12.42 14.19 -2.46
C ALA A 295 -12.36 13.96 -0.94
N LEU A 296 -13.37 13.30 -0.37
CA LEU A 296 -13.39 12.96 1.06
C LEU A 296 -12.22 12.03 1.43
N ARG A 297 -11.93 11.01 0.61
CA ARG A 297 -10.77 10.12 0.85
C ARG A 297 -9.43 10.85 0.74
N GLU A 298 -9.30 11.77 -0.22
CA GLU A 298 -8.09 12.60 -0.36
C GLU A 298 -7.91 13.52 0.85
N GLU A 299 -9.00 14.11 1.34
CA GLU A 299 -8.99 14.92 2.55
C GLU A 299 -8.70 14.09 3.81
N GLU A 300 -9.28 12.90 3.96
CA GLU A 300 -8.97 11.97 5.04
C GLU A 300 -7.49 11.58 5.03
N GLN A 301 -6.92 11.28 3.86
CA GLN A 301 -5.49 11.00 3.72
C GLN A 301 -4.62 12.22 4.05
N ALA A 302 -5.04 13.43 3.66
CA ALA A 302 -4.32 14.65 4.00
C ALA A 302 -4.42 15.01 5.49
N ARG A 303 -5.51 14.64 6.15
CA ARG A 303 -5.74 14.83 7.60
C ARG A 303 -5.08 13.73 8.44
N GLN A 304 -4.75 12.58 7.86
CA GLN A 304 -4.13 11.48 8.59
C GLN A 304 -2.78 11.93 9.16
N ASP A 305 -2.58 11.74 10.47
CA ASP A 305 -1.34 12.14 11.14
C ASP A 305 -0.17 11.31 10.58
N PRO A 306 0.90 11.94 10.08
CA PRO A 306 2.10 11.21 9.66
C PRO A 306 2.63 10.21 10.69
N LEU A 307 2.45 10.48 12.00
CA LEU A 307 2.83 9.55 13.06
C LEU A 307 1.94 8.31 13.14
N GLU A 308 0.63 8.47 12.89
CA GLU A 308 -0.32 7.35 12.85
C GLU A 308 0.01 6.41 11.69
N VAL A 309 0.31 6.98 10.50
CA VAL A 309 0.75 6.20 9.33
C VAL A 309 2.03 5.42 9.63
N GLN A 310 3.01 6.07 10.27
CA GLN A 310 4.26 5.40 10.66
C GLN A 310 4.02 4.28 11.68
N PHE A 311 3.14 4.49 12.65
CA PHE A 311 2.79 3.49 13.65
C PHE A 311 2.11 2.28 13.01
N GLU A 312 1.13 2.49 12.12
CA GLU A 312 0.48 1.42 11.37
C GLU A 312 1.49 0.63 10.53
N GLN A 313 2.42 1.32 9.86
CA GLN A 313 3.44 0.67 9.05
C GLN A 313 4.40 -0.18 9.89
N LEU A 314 4.89 0.33 11.02
CA LEU A 314 5.73 -0.43 11.96
C LEU A 314 4.98 -1.62 12.56
N HIS A 315 3.68 -1.47 12.80
CA HIS A 315 2.84 -2.56 13.30
C HIS A 315 2.70 -3.68 12.26
N VAL A 316 2.50 -3.33 10.97
CA VAL A 316 2.48 -4.30 9.87
C VAL A 316 3.83 -5.00 9.74
N GLU A 317 4.94 -4.27 9.73
CA GLU A 317 6.28 -4.85 9.65
C GLU A 317 6.56 -5.79 10.84
N ARG A 318 6.18 -5.40 12.06
CA ARG A 318 6.28 -6.26 13.24
C ARG A 318 5.49 -7.55 13.06
N LEU A 319 4.29 -7.48 12.50
CA LEU A 319 3.45 -8.64 12.27
C LEU A 319 4.07 -9.59 11.22
N GLU A 320 4.68 -9.04 10.18
CA GLU A 320 5.41 -9.79 9.17
C GLU A 320 6.66 -10.47 9.74
N MET A 321 7.47 -9.73 10.50
CA MET A 321 8.65 -10.26 11.19
C MET A 321 8.28 -11.39 12.15
N LYS A 322 7.18 -11.23 12.90
CA LYS A 322 6.65 -12.30 13.76
C LYS A 322 6.25 -13.53 12.95
N LYS A 323 5.58 -13.36 11.81
CA LYS A 323 5.20 -14.46 10.92
C LYS A 323 6.42 -15.19 10.36
N GLN A 324 7.49 -14.47 10.01
CA GLN A 324 8.74 -15.08 9.55
C GLN A 324 9.45 -15.84 10.67
N ALA A 325 9.51 -15.28 11.88
CA ALA A 325 10.08 -15.94 13.05
C ALA A 325 9.34 -17.25 13.38
N VAL A 326 8.00 -17.26 13.28
CA VAL A 326 7.21 -18.48 13.44
C VAL A 326 7.57 -19.53 12.39
N LYS A 327 7.63 -19.16 11.10
CA LYS A 327 8.05 -20.07 10.02
C LYS A 327 9.43 -20.68 10.27
N GLN A 328 10.42 -19.84 10.62
CA GLN A 328 11.78 -20.31 10.95
C GLN A 328 11.78 -21.25 12.16
N SER A 329 10.97 -20.94 13.19
CA SER A 329 10.84 -21.80 14.36
C SER A 329 10.23 -23.17 14.03
N GLU A 330 9.26 -23.22 13.12
CA GLU A 330 8.64 -24.46 12.65
C GLU A 330 9.62 -25.28 11.80
N GLU A 331 10.38 -24.64 10.92
CA GLU A 331 11.43 -25.30 10.13
C GLU A 331 12.54 -25.87 11.02
N SER A 332 13.01 -25.09 12.01
CA SER A 332 13.99 -25.54 13.00
C SER A 332 13.48 -26.75 13.79
N LYS A 333 12.22 -26.72 14.25
CA LYS A 333 11.59 -27.87 14.91
C LYS A 333 11.52 -29.10 13.99
N LYS A 334 11.13 -28.94 12.72
CA LYS A 334 11.09 -30.04 11.75
C LYS A 334 12.48 -30.66 11.54
N LEU A 335 13.52 -29.83 11.41
CA LEU A 335 14.91 -30.30 11.30
C LEU A 335 15.36 -31.03 12.56
N GLN A 336 15.06 -30.51 13.74
CA GLN A 336 15.40 -31.16 15.01
C GLN A 336 14.72 -32.54 15.13
N ILE A 337 13.46 -32.66 14.72
CA ILE A 337 12.74 -33.95 14.69
C ILE A 337 13.43 -34.93 13.74
N LYS A 338 13.79 -34.50 12.53
CA LYS A 338 14.51 -35.33 11.55
C LYS A 338 15.88 -35.79 12.05
N MET A 339 16.64 -34.91 12.69
CA MET A 339 17.92 -35.28 13.31
C MET A 339 17.71 -36.30 14.42
N ARG A 340 16.72 -36.09 15.30
CA ARG A 340 16.39 -37.03 16.38
C ARG A 340 15.89 -38.38 15.85
N SER A 341 15.17 -38.43 14.73
CA SER A 341 14.79 -39.71 14.12
C SER A 341 15.99 -40.42 13.50
N SER A 342 16.83 -39.72 12.73
CA SER A 342 18.05 -40.28 12.13
C SER A 342 18.99 -40.84 13.19
N CYS A 343 19.28 -40.09 14.26
CA CYS A 343 20.11 -40.59 15.35
C CYS A 343 19.50 -41.80 16.06
N ARG A 344 18.16 -41.86 16.19
CA ARG A 344 17.48 -43.03 16.76
C ARG A 344 17.58 -44.25 15.84
N GLU A 345 17.47 -44.07 14.54
CA GLU A 345 17.65 -45.13 13.54
C GLU A 345 19.08 -45.68 13.57
N GLU A 346 20.09 -44.80 13.57
CA GLU A 346 21.51 -45.20 13.71
C GLU A 346 21.76 -45.94 15.03
N LEU A 347 21.21 -45.44 16.14
CA LEU A 347 21.33 -46.11 17.44
C LEU A 347 20.70 -47.51 17.42
N ALA A 348 19.50 -47.63 16.85
CA ALA A 348 18.81 -48.91 16.72
C ALA A 348 19.60 -49.89 15.84
N GLU A 349 20.22 -49.42 14.74
CA GLU A 349 21.09 -50.25 13.91
C GLU A 349 22.28 -50.77 14.73
N VAL A 350 22.98 -49.88 15.45
CA VAL A 350 24.09 -50.26 16.32
C VAL A 350 23.65 -51.27 17.39
N GLU A 351 22.51 -51.08 18.03
CA GLU A 351 21.95 -52.01 19.01
C GLU A 351 21.70 -53.41 18.40
N THR A 352 21.15 -53.48 17.17
CA THR A 352 20.96 -54.77 16.49
C THR A 352 22.30 -55.44 16.16
N THR A 353 23.32 -54.68 15.74
CA THR A 353 24.65 -55.25 15.48
C THR A 353 25.32 -55.76 16.75
N VAL A 354 25.17 -55.05 17.86
CA VAL A 354 25.67 -55.46 19.18
C VAL A 354 24.96 -56.73 19.64
N ALA A 355 23.63 -56.81 19.50
CA ALA A 355 22.86 -58.02 19.80
C ALA A 355 23.36 -59.22 18.99
N ARG A 356 23.51 -59.08 17.67
CA ARG A 356 24.06 -60.14 16.79
C ARG A 356 25.47 -60.58 17.22
N LYS A 357 26.35 -59.64 17.58
CA LYS A 357 27.71 -59.94 18.07
C LYS A 357 27.68 -60.68 19.42
N ARG A 358 26.77 -60.32 20.33
CA ARG A 358 26.58 -61.02 21.62
C ARG A 358 26.09 -62.46 21.40
N ASP A 359 25.17 -62.68 20.48
CA ASP A 359 24.68 -64.02 20.14
C ASP A 359 25.78 -64.88 19.53
N LEU A 360 26.53 -64.34 18.57
CA LEU A 360 27.67 -65.02 17.95
C LEU A 360 28.73 -65.40 19.00
N LEU A 361 29.09 -64.46 19.88
CA LEU A 361 30.03 -64.71 20.96
C LEU A 361 29.53 -65.84 21.89
N SER A 362 28.24 -65.86 22.20
CA SER A 362 27.63 -66.90 23.04
C SER A 362 27.69 -68.27 22.37
N ARG A 363 27.36 -68.35 21.07
CA ARG A 363 27.50 -69.59 20.27
C ARG A 363 28.96 -70.07 20.22
N THR A 364 29.91 -69.17 19.98
CA THR A 364 31.34 -69.52 19.95
C THR A 364 31.85 -69.98 21.31
N LYS A 365 31.42 -69.35 22.41
CA LYS A 365 31.73 -69.81 23.78
C LYS A 365 31.18 -71.22 24.03
N GLN A 366 29.93 -71.48 23.65
CA GLN A 366 29.31 -72.80 23.77
C GLN A 366 30.06 -73.86 22.95
N ALA A 367 30.42 -73.55 21.69
CA ALA A 367 31.21 -74.43 20.84
C ALA A 367 32.58 -74.74 21.47
N ARG A 368 33.29 -73.72 21.98
CA ARG A 368 34.54 -73.90 22.71
C ARG A 368 34.36 -74.82 23.93
N SER A 369 33.33 -74.60 24.74
CA SER A 369 33.05 -75.46 25.89
C SER A 369 32.68 -76.89 25.49
N SER A 370 32.02 -77.09 24.34
CA SER A 370 31.79 -78.43 23.79
C SER A 370 33.11 -79.08 23.39
N LEU A 371 33.96 -78.38 22.64
CA LEU A 371 35.28 -78.87 22.24
C LEU A 371 36.18 -79.17 23.43
N GLN A 372 36.13 -78.37 24.50
CA GLN A 372 36.85 -78.66 25.74
C GLN A 372 36.37 -79.95 26.40
N ARG A 373 35.05 -80.17 26.47
CA ARG A 373 34.49 -81.44 26.98
C ARG A 373 34.88 -82.62 26.10
N ASP A 374 34.80 -82.47 24.78
CA ASP A 374 35.19 -83.52 23.84
C ASP A 374 36.69 -83.82 23.91
N ASN A 375 37.54 -82.79 24.06
CA ASN A 375 38.98 -82.94 24.25
C ASN A 375 39.30 -83.65 25.57
N HIS A 376 38.61 -83.29 26.66
CA HIS A 376 38.74 -83.98 27.94
C HIS A 376 38.33 -85.47 27.81
N ARG A 377 37.17 -85.75 27.20
CA ARG A 377 36.71 -87.12 26.95
C ARG A 377 37.69 -87.92 26.08
N LEU A 378 38.25 -87.32 25.04
CA LEU A 378 39.30 -87.96 24.24
C LEU A 378 40.57 -88.21 25.05
N SER A 379 40.95 -87.29 25.95
CA SER A 379 42.08 -87.48 26.86
C SER A 379 41.84 -88.64 27.83
N GLU A 380 40.62 -88.81 28.34
CA GLU A 380 40.23 -89.96 29.16
C GLU A 380 40.28 -91.26 28.35
N GLN A 381 39.75 -91.24 27.12
CA GLN A 381 39.75 -92.39 26.21
C GLN A 381 41.15 -92.81 25.73
N ARG A 382 42.15 -91.92 25.78
CA ARG A 382 43.54 -92.24 25.42
C ARG A 382 44.18 -93.26 26.36
N GLY A 383 43.62 -93.53 27.55
CA GLY A 383 44.07 -94.62 28.43
C GLY A 383 45.58 -94.63 28.66
N LEU A 384 46.21 -95.80 28.51
CA LEU A 384 47.66 -95.96 28.69
C LEU A 384 48.50 -95.13 27.69
N LEU A 385 47.99 -94.92 26.47
CA LEU A 385 48.67 -94.13 25.43
C LEU A 385 48.85 -92.65 25.81
N GLY A 386 48.10 -92.16 26.80
CA GLY A 386 48.24 -90.80 27.33
C GLY A 386 49.32 -90.65 28.41
N ASN A 387 49.74 -91.74 29.05
CA ASN A 387 50.65 -91.71 30.19
C ASN A 387 52.03 -92.24 29.81
N ARG A 388 52.86 -91.32 29.27
CA ARG A 388 54.24 -91.60 28.85
C ARG A 388 55.08 -92.35 29.90
N PRO A 389 55.06 -91.98 31.20
CA PRO A 389 55.85 -92.66 32.21
C PRO A 389 55.41 -94.11 32.43
N LEU A 390 54.10 -94.38 32.47
CA LEU A 390 53.60 -95.76 32.59
C LEU A 390 53.90 -96.58 31.34
N LEU A 391 53.87 -95.95 30.17
CA LEU A 391 54.22 -96.61 28.91
C LEU A 391 55.71 -96.98 28.90
N GLN A 392 56.57 -96.06 29.35
CA GLN A 392 58.00 -96.26 29.49
C GLN A 392 58.34 -97.31 30.56
N ASP A 393 57.66 -97.30 31.71
CA ASP A 393 57.81 -98.37 32.71
C ASP A 393 57.36 -99.72 32.13
N PHE A 394 56.29 -99.75 31.31
CA PHE A 394 55.88 -100.96 30.61
C PHE A 394 56.98 -101.43 29.65
N GLU A 395 57.53 -100.54 28.83
CA GLU A 395 58.68 -100.80 27.95
C GLU A 395 59.87 -101.33 28.76
N ASP A 396 60.28 -100.65 29.83
CA ASP A 396 61.38 -101.04 30.70
C ASP A 396 61.13 -102.39 31.39
N THR A 397 59.89 -102.69 31.80
CA THR A 397 59.53 -103.99 32.40
C THR A 397 59.55 -105.12 31.37
N VAL A 398 59.14 -104.85 30.13
CA VAL A 398 59.24 -105.79 29.03
C VAL A 398 60.71 -106.04 28.72
N ASP A 399 61.51 -104.99 28.55
CA ASP A 399 62.96 -105.08 28.32
C ASP A 399 63.68 -105.84 29.44
N ALA A 400 63.33 -105.57 30.71
CA ALA A 400 63.90 -106.28 31.85
C ALA A 400 63.45 -107.75 31.90
N SER A 401 62.22 -108.06 31.48
CA SER A 401 61.74 -109.44 31.38
C SER A 401 62.45 -110.20 30.28
N GLU A 402 62.68 -109.58 29.12
CA GLU A 402 63.46 -110.14 28.02
C GLU A 402 64.91 -110.39 28.46
N TYR A 403 65.52 -109.47 29.20
CA TYR A 403 66.87 -109.65 29.76
C TYR A 403 66.95 -110.81 30.78
N LEU A 404 65.96 -110.94 31.67
CA LEU A 404 65.90 -112.05 32.63
C LEU A 404 65.64 -113.39 31.94
N GLU A 405 64.82 -113.43 30.89
CA GLU A 405 64.63 -114.60 30.04
C GLU A 405 65.95 -115.01 29.38
N GLU A 406 66.71 -114.06 28.83
CA GLU A 406 68.03 -114.31 28.25
C GLU A 406 69.03 -114.85 29.33
N GLN A 407 69.05 -114.28 30.53
CA GLN A 407 69.87 -114.80 31.64
C GLN A 407 69.45 -116.21 32.06
N LEU A 408 68.15 -116.51 32.08
CA LEU A 408 67.63 -117.86 32.36
C LEU A 408 68.03 -118.85 31.27
N GLU A 409 67.98 -118.46 30.00
CA GLU A 409 68.46 -119.28 28.89
C GLU A 409 69.97 -119.55 29.02
N ASN A 410 70.77 -118.53 29.36
CA ASN A 410 72.21 -118.67 29.61
C ASN A 410 72.51 -119.54 30.84
N LEU A 411 71.74 -119.42 31.92
CA LEU A 411 71.85 -120.28 33.11
C LEU A 411 71.46 -121.72 32.80
N LYS A 412 70.41 -121.95 32.01
CA LYS A 412 70.05 -123.29 31.51
C LYS A 412 71.16 -123.86 30.60
N ALA A 413 71.79 -123.02 29.77
CA ALA A 413 72.90 -123.43 28.93
C ALA A 413 74.13 -123.81 29.78
N THR A 414 74.46 -123.04 30.81
CA THR A 414 75.57 -123.35 31.74
C THR A 414 75.25 -124.48 32.70
N GLU A 415 73.99 -124.68 33.12
CA GLU A 415 73.54 -125.86 33.86
C GLU A 415 73.66 -127.11 32.97
N ALA A 416 73.23 -127.04 31.70
CA ALA A 416 73.48 -128.10 30.73
C ALA A 416 74.98 -128.38 30.54
N GLU A 417 75.83 -127.35 30.60
CA GLU A 417 77.29 -127.46 30.56
C GLU A 417 77.89 -128.06 31.86
N ILE A 418 77.40 -127.67 33.04
CA ILE A 418 77.84 -128.18 34.36
C ILE A 418 77.34 -129.61 34.58
N VAL A 419 76.11 -129.95 34.19
CA VAL A 419 75.62 -131.35 34.16
C VAL A 419 76.53 -132.18 33.24
N SER A 420 76.94 -131.63 32.09
CA SER A 420 77.94 -132.26 31.21
C SER A 420 79.34 -132.39 31.85
N ARG A 421 79.72 -131.48 32.77
CA ARG A 421 81.00 -131.49 33.53
C ARG A 421 80.95 -132.35 34.80
N CYS A 422 79.81 -132.42 35.50
CA CYS A 422 79.61 -133.17 36.75
C CYS A 422 79.39 -134.66 36.48
N GLY A 423 78.89 -135.01 35.29
CA GLY A 423 78.97 -136.37 34.76
C GLY A 423 80.40 -136.91 34.60
N LYS A 424 81.45 -136.06 34.62
CA LYS A 424 82.85 -136.49 34.52
C LYS A 424 83.52 -136.87 35.86
N TRP A 425 82.93 -136.54 37.01
CA TRP A 425 83.54 -136.78 38.34
C TRP A 425 82.84 -137.88 39.17
N GLN A 426 82.05 -138.73 38.52
CA GLN A 426 81.55 -139.98 39.11
C GLN A 426 81.91 -141.20 38.25
N LYS A 427 83.21 -141.48 38.10
CA LYS A 427 83.73 -142.86 37.97
C LYS A 427 85.07 -143.03 38.72
N LYS A 428 84.89 -143.39 40.00
CA LYS A 428 85.64 -144.30 40.89
C LYS A 428 87.17 -144.14 41.15
N PRO A 429 87.59 -144.26 42.43
CA PRO A 429 88.98 -144.52 42.85
C PRO A 429 89.29 -146.04 42.85
N GLU A 430 90.58 -146.41 42.75
CA GLU A 430 91.29 -147.45 43.54
C GLU A 430 92.63 -147.88 42.91
N THR A 431 93.71 -147.86 43.74
CA THR A 431 94.91 -148.75 43.78
C THR A 431 95.89 -148.76 42.57
N THR A 432 97.23 -148.81 42.67
CA THR A 432 98.24 -149.26 43.66
C THR A 432 99.64 -148.72 43.30
N GLU A 433 100.47 -148.52 44.34
CA GLU A 433 101.94 -148.41 44.48
C GLU A 433 102.46 -147.09 45.08
#